data_AF-A0A947QUK2-F1
#
_entry.id   AF-A0A947QUK2-F1
#
_cell.length_a   1.000
_cell.length_b   1.000
_cell.length_c   1.000
_cell.angle_alpha   90.00
_cell.angle_beta   90.00
_cell.angle_gamma   90.00
#
_symmetry.space_group_name_H-M   'P 1'
#
loop_
_entity.id
_entity.type
_entity.pdbx_description
1 polymer ?
#
loop_
_entity_poly.entity_id
_entity_poly.type
_entity_poly.pdbx_seq_one_letter_code
_entity_poly.pdbx_strand_id
1 'polypeptide(L)'
;MKLRLLPSRLPAGTKALVRVDYNVPLKGLNSHRRVADTMRLERSLETLRQLMDQKATIILLSHLGRPKGQVNLEYSLRPVAEALADLIECPVTFCPETTIDRIASFVHQQPVGSIILLENIRFFEGEKKNDPVLAKKLAGLADIYVNEAFSAAHRSHMSIVGLPQYLPSYAGLSFNQEVQTLHQLMTKPKRPLVVIVGGAKISDKVGAVEHLAQIANVVLVGGGVANNFLAADGFDVANSYLQDAPVDMKQAGNNYVHFAQQLIHKNRTERVLKDDYIPLPKIIYPTDVLAAPSPTSKTSCVVELCGQNGSCKQSPKLMYLDIGPKTIRLFRDVILSAGTVFWNGPMGVFEQPGFSQGTAEIAKAIAKTSATTIIGGGDTIAAINQLGLTQRFDYVSAAGGAALAFLAGKTLPGVKPLVVNCIKSKKIVSI
;
A
#
# COMPACT_ATOMS: atom_id res chain seq x y z
N MET A 1 -10.52 -13.52 6.73
CA MET A 1 -9.50 -14.51 6.30
C MET A 1 -8.65 -14.81 7.51
N LYS A 2 -8.47 -16.08 7.89
CA LYS A 2 -7.67 -16.43 9.08
C LYS A 2 -6.26 -16.85 8.65
N LEU A 3 -5.24 -16.21 9.20
CA LEU A 3 -3.84 -16.57 8.97
C LEU A 3 -3.30 -17.43 10.12
N ARG A 4 -2.29 -18.23 9.84
CA ARG A 4 -1.52 -18.97 10.84
C ARG A 4 -0.59 -17.98 11.53
N LEU A 5 -0.84 -17.70 12.80
CA LEU A 5 0.00 -16.83 13.62
C LEU A 5 1.03 -17.64 14.40
N LEU A 6 2.08 -16.96 14.87
CA LEU A 6 3.06 -17.56 15.77
C LEU A 6 2.37 -18.28 16.93
N PRO A 7 2.79 -19.51 17.27
CA PRO A 7 2.26 -20.21 18.43
C PRO A 7 2.65 -19.46 19.71
N SER A 8 1.87 -19.65 20.77
CA SER A 8 2.13 -19.04 22.08
C SER A 8 3.43 -19.53 22.72
N ARG A 9 3.95 -20.69 22.29
CA ARG A 9 5.19 -21.28 22.77
C ARG A 9 5.93 -21.97 21.64
N LEU A 10 7.18 -21.56 21.45
CA LEU A 10 8.18 -22.23 20.62
C LEU A 10 9.16 -23.01 21.53
N PRO A 11 9.79 -24.08 21.02
CA PRO A 11 10.94 -24.68 21.68
C PRO A 11 12.04 -23.63 21.94
N ALA A 12 12.69 -23.70 23.10
CA ALA A 12 13.79 -22.78 23.41
C ALA A 12 14.92 -22.92 22.39
N GLY A 13 15.46 -21.80 21.91
CA GLY A 13 16.50 -21.79 20.88
C GLY A 13 16.02 -22.06 19.45
N THR A 14 14.70 -22.06 19.21
CA THR A 14 14.13 -22.08 17.86
C THR A 14 14.76 -20.97 17.01
N LYS A 15 15.25 -21.31 15.82
CA LYS A 15 15.72 -20.36 14.83
C LYS A 15 14.55 -19.91 13.96
N ALA A 16 14.21 -18.62 14.03
CA ALA A 16 13.12 -18.03 13.27
C ALA A 16 13.68 -17.20 12.11
N LEU A 17 13.38 -17.60 10.87
CA LEU A 17 13.68 -16.82 9.68
C LEU A 17 12.53 -15.83 9.42
N VAL A 18 12.78 -14.54 9.64
CA VAL A 18 11.74 -13.50 9.61
C VAL A 18 11.92 -12.60 8.40
N ARG A 19 10.97 -12.62 7.47
CA ARG A 19 10.95 -11.75 6.31
C ARG A 19 10.28 -10.41 6.65
N VAL A 20 11.06 -9.34 6.73
CA VAL A 20 10.63 -7.98 7.12
C VAL A 20 10.77 -6.99 5.99
N ASP A 21 9.97 -5.92 5.96
CA ASP A 21 10.07 -4.89 4.92
C ASP A 21 10.92 -3.69 5.35
N TYR A 22 12.25 -3.81 5.33
CA TYR A 22 13.15 -2.68 5.62
C TYR A 22 13.63 -1.94 4.38
N ASN A 23 12.80 -1.86 3.34
CA ASN A 23 13.08 -0.99 2.21
C ASN A 23 12.74 0.46 2.60
N VAL A 24 13.66 1.10 3.31
CA VAL A 24 13.53 2.46 3.86
C VAL A 24 14.37 3.48 3.09
N PRO A 25 13.96 4.76 3.07
CA PRO A 25 14.81 5.82 2.55
C PRO A 25 16.06 5.98 3.43
N LEU A 26 17.21 6.14 2.79
CA LEU A 26 18.46 6.48 3.45
C LEU A 26 18.83 7.94 3.15
N LYS A 27 19.38 8.64 4.15
CA LYS A 27 19.96 9.99 4.02
C LYS A 27 21.48 9.91 4.24
N GLY A 28 22.22 10.82 3.61
CA GLY A 28 23.69 10.86 3.67
C GLY A 28 24.37 10.17 2.48
N LEU A 29 25.69 10.26 2.42
CA LEU A 29 26.52 9.70 1.34
C LEU A 29 27.44 8.60 1.88
N ASN A 30 27.79 7.65 1.01
CA ASN A 30 28.79 6.59 1.26
C ASN A 30 28.54 5.80 2.56
N SER A 31 29.54 5.75 3.45
CA SER A 31 29.55 4.99 4.71
C SER A 31 28.83 5.70 5.88
N HIS A 32 28.30 6.91 5.69
CA HIS A 32 27.59 7.66 6.74
C HIS A 32 26.08 7.74 6.50
N ARG A 33 25.53 6.76 5.77
CA ARG A 33 24.10 6.70 5.51
C ARG A 33 23.34 6.32 6.76
N ARG A 34 22.21 6.97 7.00
CA ARG A 34 21.29 6.70 8.11
C ARG A 34 19.87 6.52 7.60
N VAL A 35 19.08 5.75 8.33
CA VAL A 35 17.65 5.61 8.07
C VAL A 35 16.96 6.95 8.26
N ALA A 36 16.23 7.40 7.23
CA ALA A 36 15.55 8.70 7.24
C ALA A 36 14.11 8.63 7.77
N ASP A 37 13.52 7.44 7.75
CA ASP A 37 12.16 7.14 8.21
C ASP A 37 12.15 5.69 8.76
N THR A 38 11.83 5.57 10.05
CA THR A 38 11.85 4.32 10.82
C THR A 38 10.52 3.57 10.81
N MET A 39 9.46 4.12 10.22
CA MET A 39 8.10 3.55 10.30
C MET A 39 8.05 2.08 9.87
N ARG A 40 8.84 1.69 8.86
CA ARG A 40 8.87 0.30 8.40
C ARG A 40 9.59 -0.65 9.37
N LEU A 41 10.56 -0.17 10.14
CA LEU A 41 11.24 -0.95 11.18
C LEU A 41 10.32 -1.10 12.39
N GLU A 42 9.63 -0.03 12.79
CA GLU A 42 8.69 -0.03 13.91
C GLU A 42 7.59 -1.09 13.76
N ARG A 43 7.12 -1.31 12.54
CA ARG A 43 6.05 -2.29 12.24
C ARG A 43 6.41 -3.74 12.53
N SER A 44 7.68 -4.12 12.55
CA SER A 44 8.09 -5.49 12.90
C SER A 44 8.36 -5.67 14.39
N LEU A 45 8.52 -4.59 15.16
CA LEU A 45 9.02 -4.66 16.54
C LEU A 45 8.19 -5.56 17.44
N GLU A 46 6.86 -5.54 17.33
CA GLU A 46 5.98 -6.38 18.16
C GLU A 46 6.22 -7.87 17.91
N THR A 47 6.36 -8.27 16.64
CA THR A 47 6.69 -9.65 16.27
C THR A 47 8.08 -10.05 16.71
N LEU A 48 9.06 -9.14 16.61
CA LEU A 48 10.42 -9.39 17.08
C LEU A 48 10.44 -9.60 18.60
N ARG A 49 9.75 -8.74 19.37
CA ARG A 49 9.60 -8.88 20.82
C ARG A 49 8.93 -10.20 21.20
N GLN A 50 7.86 -10.60 20.50
CA GLN A 50 7.21 -11.89 20.73
C GLN A 50 8.17 -13.09 20.54
N LEU A 51 9.09 -13.02 19.57
CA LEU A 51 10.11 -14.05 19.35
C LEU A 51 11.23 -13.99 20.40
N MET A 52 11.62 -12.78 20.83
CA MET A 52 12.61 -12.57 21.89
C MET A 52 12.12 -13.12 23.24
N ASP A 53 10.85 -12.88 23.60
CA ASP A 53 10.23 -13.40 24.83
C ASP A 53 10.26 -14.93 24.87
N GLN A 54 10.22 -15.57 23.70
CA GLN A 54 10.32 -17.02 23.52
C GLN A 54 11.76 -17.53 23.40
N LYS A 55 12.77 -16.66 23.56
CA LYS A 55 14.20 -16.97 23.44
C LYS A 55 14.57 -17.59 22.09
N ALA A 56 13.91 -17.17 21.02
CA ALA A 56 14.23 -17.59 19.67
C ALA A 56 15.47 -16.84 19.14
N THR A 57 16.31 -17.50 18.34
CA THR A 57 17.32 -16.83 17.52
C THR A 57 16.63 -16.29 16.27
N ILE A 58 16.68 -14.97 16.07
CA ILE A 58 15.96 -14.28 14.99
C ILE A 58 16.91 -14.00 13.83
N ILE A 59 16.58 -14.51 12.64
CA ILE A 59 17.33 -14.28 11.40
C ILE A 59 16.47 -13.45 10.46
N LEU A 60 16.80 -12.17 10.30
CA LEU A 60 16.02 -11.20 9.53
C LEU A 60 16.45 -11.20 8.06
N LEU A 61 15.45 -11.30 7.18
CA LEU A 61 15.57 -11.17 5.73
C LEU A 61 14.85 -9.91 5.27
N SER A 62 15.56 -9.03 4.56
CA SER A 62 14.96 -7.86 3.95
C SER A 62 15.58 -7.56 2.60
N HIS A 63 14.99 -6.59 1.91
CA HIS A 63 15.54 -6.01 0.70
C HIS A 63 15.65 -4.50 0.87
N LEU A 64 16.60 -3.91 0.15
CA LEU A 64 16.72 -2.47 0.00
C LEU A 64 16.89 -2.12 -1.48
N GLY A 65 16.06 -1.21 -1.99
CA GLY A 65 16.12 -0.74 -3.36
C GLY A 65 16.12 -1.85 -4.43
N ARG A 66 16.86 -1.64 -5.52
CA ARG A 66 16.81 -2.49 -6.72
C ARG A 66 18.23 -2.80 -7.26
N PRO A 67 19.04 -3.58 -6.55
CA PRO A 67 20.44 -3.86 -6.93
C PRO A 67 20.61 -4.83 -8.12
N LYS A 68 19.53 -5.12 -8.87
CA LYS A 68 19.53 -5.98 -10.07
C LYS A 68 20.24 -7.35 -9.94
N GLY A 69 20.31 -7.94 -8.74
CA GLY A 69 20.94 -9.25 -8.52
C GLY A 69 22.47 -9.20 -8.39
N GLN A 70 23.03 -8.02 -8.14
CA GLN A 70 24.47 -7.83 -7.94
C GLN A 70 24.73 -7.17 -6.59
N VAL A 71 25.88 -7.44 -5.99
CA VAL A 71 26.29 -6.76 -4.76
C VAL A 71 26.57 -5.29 -5.08
N ASN A 72 25.85 -4.40 -4.41
CA ASN A 72 26.11 -2.97 -4.47
C ASN A 72 25.93 -2.40 -3.05
N LEU A 73 27.01 -1.87 -2.48
CA LEU A 73 27.05 -1.36 -1.12
C LEU A 73 26.07 -0.20 -0.88
N GLU A 74 25.67 0.54 -1.92
CA GLU A 74 24.58 1.54 -1.84
C GLU A 74 23.24 0.93 -1.45
N TYR A 75 23.07 -0.37 -1.59
CA TYR A 75 21.88 -1.10 -1.18
C TYR A 75 22.15 -2.05 0.00
N SER A 76 23.27 -1.89 0.71
CA SER A 76 23.55 -2.66 1.93
C SER A 76 22.56 -2.33 3.06
N LEU A 77 22.20 -3.34 3.84
CA LEU A 77 21.33 -3.23 5.01
C LEU A 77 22.08 -2.86 6.30
N ARG A 78 23.41 -2.64 6.28
CA ARG A 78 24.16 -2.26 7.49
C ARG A 78 23.56 -1.06 8.25
N PRO A 79 23.23 0.09 7.60
CA PRO A 79 22.60 1.23 8.30
C PRO A 79 21.25 0.88 8.93
N VAL A 80 20.55 -0.12 8.39
CA VAL A 80 19.27 -0.59 8.91
C VAL A 80 19.47 -1.44 10.16
N ALA A 81 20.54 -2.24 10.25
CA ALA A 81 20.87 -2.98 11.45
C ALA A 81 21.15 -2.04 12.64
N GLU A 82 21.92 -0.97 12.39
CA GLU A 82 22.22 0.06 13.39
C GLU A 82 20.94 0.73 13.89
N ALA A 83 20.09 1.22 12.98
CA ALA A 83 18.82 1.85 13.34
C ALA A 83 17.85 0.88 14.06
N LEU A 84 17.84 -0.40 13.68
CA LEU A 84 17.01 -1.39 14.35
C LEU A 84 17.50 -1.68 15.77
N ALA A 85 18.82 -1.74 15.98
CA ALA A 85 19.40 -1.94 17.31
C ALA A 85 18.99 -0.82 18.27
N ASP A 86 19.00 0.42 17.81
CA ASP A 86 18.54 1.58 18.58
C ASP A 86 17.04 1.47 18.92
N LEU A 87 16.19 1.09 17.95
CA LEU A 87 14.73 1.00 18.14
C LEU A 87 14.28 -0.15 19.05
N ILE A 88 14.97 -1.28 18.99
CA ILE A 88 14.63 -2.48 19.78
C ILE A 88 15.36 -2.52 21.13
N GLU A 89 16.28 -1.56 21.36
CA GLU A 89 17.11 -1.45 22.56
C GLU A 89 17.87 -2.75 22.88
N CYS A 90 18.27 -3.50 21.85
CA CYS A 90 19.02 -4.74 21.95
C CYS A 90 20.04 -4.86 20.80
N PRO A 91 21.17 -5.56 21.01
CA PRO A 91 22.16 -5.78 19.95
C PRO A 91 21.55 -6.50 18.73
N VAL A 92 21.73 -5.90 17.55
CA VAL A 92 21.42 -6.52 16.25
C VAL A 92 22.71 -6.78 15.50
N THR A 93 23.06 -8.05 15.31
CA THR A 93 24.27 -8.44 14.57
C THR A 93 24.01 -8.38 13.07
N PHE A 94 24.78 -7.56 12.35
CA PHE A 94 24.74 -7.52 10.89
C PHE A 94 25.65 -8.59 10.26
N CYS A 95 25.10 -9.41 9.36
CA CYS A 95 25.86 -10.40 8.58
C CYS A 95 26.19 -9.83 7.19
N PRO A 96 27.47 -9.53 6.89
CA PRO A 96 27.88 -8.96 5.60
C PRO A 96 28.03 -10.00 4.49
N GLU A 97 27.85 -11.29 4.80
CA GLU A 97 28.10 -12.38 3.87
C GLU A 97 27.02 -12.48 2.78
N THR A 98 27.44 -12.78 1.56
CA THR A 98 26.57 -12.84 0.37
C THR A 98 26.53 -14.24 -0.28
N THR A 99 27.04 -15.25 0.42
CA THR A 99 26.92 -16.66 0.02
C THR A 99 26.28 -17.46 1.16
N ILE A 100 25.43 -18.43 0.81
CA ILE A 100 24.64 -19.16 1.82
C ILE A 100 25.54 -19.93 2.80
N ASP A 101 26.64 -20.54 2.33
CA ASP A 101 27.52 -21.32 3.20
C ASP A 101 28.25 -20.45 4.24
N ARG A 102 28.63 -19.23 3.85
CA ARG A 102 29.22 -18.25 4.78
C ARG A 102 28.18 -17.66 5.73
N ILE A 103 26.96 -17.39 5.25
CA ILE A 103 25.84 -17.00 6.10
C ILE A 103 25.56 -18.09 7.15
N ALA A 104 25.50 -19.36 6.74
CA ALA A 104 25.27 -20.48 7.65
C ALA A 104 26.34 -20.54 8.74
N SER A 105 27.61 -20.39 8.35
CA SER A 105 28.75 -20.38 9.26
C SER A 105 28.66 -19.20 10.24
N PHE A 106 28.32 -18.00 9.74
CA PHE A 106 28.13 -16.80 10.55
C PHE A 106 27.00 -16.95 11.57
N VAL A 107 25.84 -17.45 11.14
CA VAL A 107 24.66 -17.67 11.99
C VAL A 107 24.95 -18.72 13.07
N HIS A 108 25.69 -19.78 12.74
CA HIS A 108 26.05 -20.84 13.70
C HIS A 108 26.94 -20.34 14.84
N GLN A 109 27.76 -19.32 14.58
CA GLN A 109 28.65 -18.72 15.59
C GLN A 109 27.94 -17.75 16.54
N GLN A 110 26.68 -17.38 16.26
CA GLN A 110 25.94 -16.44 17.11
C GLN A 110 25.33 -17.14 18.32
N PRO A 111 25.29 -16.47 19.50
CA PRO A 111 24.59 -16.97 20.67
C PRO A 111 23.10 -17.29 20.40
N VAL A 112 22.56 -18.21 21.20
CA VAL A 112 21.11 -18.45 21.22
C VAL A 112 20.40 -17.18 21.69
N GLY A 113 19.32 -16.79 21.01
CA GLY A 113 18.58 -15.56 21.29
C GLY A 113 19.09 -14.32 20.56
N SER A 114 20.15 -14.43 19.75
CA SER A 114 20.64 -13.31 18.94
C SER A 114 19.64 -12.86 17.88
N ILE A 115 19.69 -11.56 17.54
CA ILE A 115 19.00 -10.97 16.40
C ILE A 115 20.04 -10.71 15.32
N ILE A 116 19.85 -11.31 14.15
CA ILE A 116 20.81 -11.28 13.04
C ILE A 116 20.12 -10.66 11.84
N LEU A 117 20.64 -9.54 11.31
CA LEU A 117 20.18 -8.99 10.03
C LEU A 117 21.10 -9.47 8.91
N LEU A 118 20.56 -10.24 7.97
CA LEU A 118 21.30 -10.64 6.78
C LEU A 118 21.43 -9.46 5.81
N GLU A 119 22.45 -9.54 4.96
CA GLU A 119 22.59 -8.62 3.84
C GLU A 119 21.41 -8.73 2.85
N ASN A 120 21.25 -7.70 2.04
CA ASN A 120 20.13 -7.51 1.10
C ASN A 120 19.85 -8.76 0.25
N ILE A 121 18.66 -9.36 0.44
CA ILE A 121 18.27 -10.59 -0.24
C ILE A 121 18.21 -10.44 -1.78
N ARG A 122 18.12 -9.20 -2.29
CA ARG A 122 18.15 -8.92 -3.74
C ARG A 122 19.56 -8.91 -4.34
N PHE A 123 20.61 -9.13 -3.55
CA PHE A 123 21.94 -9.44 -4.08
C PHE A 123 22.02 -10.86 -4.65
N PHE A 124 21.13 -11.76 -4.22
CA PHE A 124 20.99 -13.08 -4.82
C PHE A 124 20.09 -13.00 -6.06
N GLU A 125 20.62 -13.34 -7.23
CA GLU A 125 19.86 -13.35 -8.49
C GLU A 125 18.61 -14.26 -8.40
N GLY A 126 18.71 -15.37 -7.66
CA GLY A 126 17.64 -16.33 -7.42
C GLY A 126 16.43 -15.77 -6.65
N GLU A 127 16.56 -14.62 -5.97
CA GLU A 127 15.46 -14.02 -5.19
C GLU A 127 14.25 -13.67 -6.08
N LYS A 128 14.47 -12.95 -7.18
CA LYS A 128 13.37 -12.55 -8.07
C LYS A 128 12.88 -13.69 -8.95
N LYS A 129 13.74 -14.69 -9.19
CA LYS A 129 13.44 -15.88 -10.00
C LYS A 129 12.69 -16.96 -9.23
N ASN A 130 12.48 -16.75 -7.92
CA ASN A 130 11.91 -17.77 -7.03
C ASN A 130 12.68 -19.09 -7.08
N ASP A 131 14.02 -19.01 -7.04
CA ASP A 131 14.88 -20.16 -7.20
C ASP A 131 14.69 -21.17 -6.04
N PRO A 132 14.25 -22.42 -6.33
CA PRO A 132 14.01 -23.44 -5.31
C PRO A 132 15.31 -23.94 -4.65
N VAL A 133 16.45 -23.91 -5.35
CA VAL A 133 17.74 -24.31 -4.77
C VAL A 133 18.17 -23.31 -3.72
N LEU A 134 18.05 -22.02 -4.02
CA LEU A 134 18.30 -20.94 -3.07
C LEU A 134 17.33 -21.00 -1.88
N ALA A 135 16.04 -21.22 -2.14
CA ALA A 135 15.02 -21.37 -1.11
C ALA A 135 15.34 -22.50 -0.13
N LYS A 136 15.68 -23.69 -0.65
CA LYS A 136 15.99 -24.87 0.17
C LYS A 136 17.25 -24.64 1.03
N LYS A 137 18.29 -24.03 0.47
CA LYS A 137 19.52 -23.72 1.21
C LYS A 137 19.26 -22.71 2.33
N LEU A 138 18.51 -21.64 2.04
CA LEU A 138 18.20 -20.60 3.02
C LEU A 138 17.23 -21.11 4.10
N ALA A 139 16.28 -21.97 3.73
CA ALA A 139 15.39 -22.65 4.67
C ALA A 139 16.16 -23.52 5.68
N GLY A 140 17.26 -24.15 5.27
CA GLY A 140 18.13 -24.95 6.15
C GLY A 140 18.79 -24.16 7.30
N LEU A 141 18.66 -22.83 7.34
CA LEU A 141 19.18 -22.01 8.42
C LEU A 141 18.25 -21.91 9.64
N ALA A 142 16.98 -22.32 9.50
CA ALA A 142 15.95 -22.03 10.48
C ALA A 142 14.95 -23.18 10.64
N ASP A 143 14.21 -23.14 11.75
CA ASP A 143 13.18 -24.13 12.08
C ASP A 143 11.78 -23.64 11.64
N ILE A 144 11.57 -22.32 11.64
CA ILE A 144 10.31 -21.69 11.26
C ILE A 144 10.55 -20.49 10.34
N TYR A 145 9.53 -20.15 9.55
CA TYR A 145 9.48 -18.94 8.74
C TYR A 145 8.35 -18.02 9.22
N VAL A 146 8.65 -16.72 9.34
CA VAL A 146 7.66 -15.69 9.68
C VAL A 146 7.66 -14.64 8.58
N ASN A 147 6.51 -14.42 7.95
CA ASN A 147 6.34 -13.35 6.97
C ASN A 147 5.74 -12.11 7.62
N GLU A 148 6.54 -11.07 7.75
CA GLU A 148 6.15 -9.74 8.23
C GLU A 148 6.10 -8.70 7.10
N ALA A 149 6.43 -9.10 5.85
CA ALA A 149 6.58 -8.20 4.71
C ALA A 149 5.36 -8.21 3.78
N PHE A 150 4.18 -7.77 4.26
CA PHE A 150 2.96 -7.76 3.43
C PHE A 150 3.11 -6.94 2.15
N SER A 151 3.87 -5.84 2.17
CA SER A 151 4.18 -5.02 1.00
C SER A 151 4.84 -5.80 -0.15
N ALA A 152 5.53 -6.91 0.16
CA ALA A 152 6.16 -7.80 -0.81
C ALA A 152 5.29 -9.03 -1.16
N ALA A 153 4.17 -9.25 -0.47
CA ALA A 153 3.34 -10.45 -0.61
C ALA A 153 2.66 -10.60 -1.98
N HIS A 154 2.56 -9.52 -2.76
CA HIS A 154 2.05 -9.57 -4.14
C HIS A 154 3.05 -10.17 -5.15
N ARG A 155 4.27 -10.49 -4.72
CA ARG A 155 5.34 -10.99 -5.59
C ARG A 155 5.63 -12.45 -5.32
N SER A 156 5.87 -13.21 -6.39
CA SER A 156 6.35 -14.59 -6.33
C SER A 156 7.87 -14.61 -6.20
N HIS A 157 8.42 -14.00 -5.15
CA HIS A 157 9.86 -14.04 -4.87
C HIS A 157 10.23 -15.22 -3.97
N MET A 158 11.48 -15.67 -4.05
CA MET A 158 12.01 -16.77 -3.24
C MET A 158 11.77 -16.56 -1.74
N SER A 159 12.11 -15.38 -1.22
CA SER A 159 11.95 -15.04 0.20
C SER A 159 10.50 -14.86 0.67
N ILE A 160 9.53 -14.92 -0.25
CA ILE A 160 8.09 -14.74 0.00
C ILE A 160 7.30 -16.03 -0.22
N VAL A 161 7.56 -16.75 -1.31
CA VAL A 161 6.81 -17.96 -1.69
C VAL A 161 7.65 -19.22 -1.78
N GLY A 162 8.98 -19.09 -1.85
CA GLY A 162 9.92 -20.22 -1.86
C GLY A 162 10.10 -20.81 -0.46
N LEU A 163 10.44 -19.97 0.52
CA LEU A 163 10.67 -20.40 1.91
C LEU A 163 9.49 -21.16 2.53
N PRO A 164 8.22 -20.75 2.33
CA PRO A 164 7.08 -21.49 2.88
C PRO A 164 6.88 -22.91 2.39
N GLN A 165 7.58 -23.32 1.32
CA GLN A 165 7.53 -24.69 0.80
C GLN A 165 8.39 -25.65 1.64
N TYR A 166 9.33 -25.12 2.43
CA TYR A 166 10.31 -25.90 3.18
C TYR A 166 10.19 -25.72 4.70
N LEU A 167 9.53 -24.65 5.16
CA LEU A 167 9.43 -24.32 6.58
C LEU A 167 7.96 -24.15 7.05
N PRO A 168 7.64 -24.59 8.29
CA PRO A 168 6.45 -24.15 8.99
C PRO A 168 6.37 -22.62 8.97
N SER A 169 5.32 -22.10 8.36
CA SER A 169 5.20 -20.68 8.02
C SER A 169 4.08 -19.99 8.77
N TYR A 170 4.38 -18.79 9.28
CA TYR A 170 3.50 -17.96 10.09
C TYR A 170 3.43 -16.54 9.53
N ALA A 171 2.29 -15.88 9.70
CA ALA A 171 2.18 -14.44 9.51
C ALA A 171 2.68 -13.74 10.78
N GLY A 172 3.46 -12.69 10.58
CA GLY A 172 3.78 -11.73 11.63
C GLY A 172 2.55 -10.88 12.02
N LEU A 173 2.66 -10.14 13.13
CA LEU A 173 1.56 -9.40 13.73
C LEU A 173 1.09 -8.23 12.84
N SER A 174 2.01 -7.40 12.33
CA SER A 174 1.68 -6.30 11.42
C SER A 174 1.14 -6.83 10.07
N PHE A 175 1.71 -7.92 9.55
CA PHE A 175 1.21 -8.60 8.36
C PHE A 175 -0.23 -9.07 8.57
N ASN A 176 -0.53 -9.70 9.71
CA ASN A 176 -1.88 -10.13 10.01
C ASN A 176 -2.83 -8.95 10.18
N GLN A 177 -2.43 -7.90 10.90
CA GLN A 177 -3.24 -6.70 11.06
C GLN A 177 -3.60 -6.09 9.70
N GLU A 178 -2.63 -5.96 8.79
CA GLU A 178 -2.83 -5.47 7.43
C GLU A 178 -3.84 -6.32 6.66
N VAL A 179 -3.71 -7.65 6.70
CA VAL A 179 -4.67 -8.56 6.06
C VAL A 179 -6.06 -8.46 6.69
N GLN A 180 -6.18 -8.39 8.03
CA GLN A 180 -7.47 -8.27 8.70
C GLN A 180 -8.16 -6.95 8.34
N THR A 181 -7.45 -5.83 8.42
CA THR A 181 -7.99 -4.50 8.11
C THR A 181 -8.50 -4.43 6.67
N LEU A 182 -7.68 -4.84 5.69
CA LEU A 182 -8.09 -4.82 4.29
C LEU A 182 -9.21 -5.82 4.01
N HIS A 183 -9.19 -7.00 4.63
CA HIS A 183 -10.27 -7.97 4.48
C HIS A 183 -11.59 -7.48 5.08
N GLN A 184 -11.56 -6.83 6.24
CA GLN A 184 -12.74 -6.26 6.87
C GLN A 184 -13.34 -5.14 6.02
N LEU A 185 -12.50 -4.26 5.47
CA LEU A 185 -12.91 -3.21 4.52
C LEU A 185 -13.66 -3.80 3.33
N MET A 186 -13.20 -4.94 2.80
CA MET A 186 -13.80 -5.57 1.62
C MET A 186 -15.07 -6.36 1.91
N THR A 187 -15.18 -6.96 3.09
CA THR A 187 -16.24 -7.95 3.38
C THR A 187 -17.36 -7.42 4.28
N LYS A 188 -17.02 -6.60 5.27
CA LYS A 188 -17.98 -6.07 6.25
C LYS A 188 -17.56 -4.68 6.76
N PRO A 189 -17.46 -3.67 5.87
CA PRO A 189 -17.20 -2.30 6.28
C PRO A 189 -18.40 -1.74 7.05
N LYS A 190 -18.16 -0.79 7.96
CA LYS A 190 -19.26 0.00 8.53
C LYS A 190 -19.78 0.94 7.44
N ARG A 191 -21.09 0.96 7.22
CA ARG A 191 -21.71 1.77 6.15
C ARG A 191 -22.19 3.13 6.69
N PRO A 192 -22.19 4.19 5.86
CA PRO A 192 -21.78 4.17 4.45
C PRO A 192 -20.26 4.07 4.28
N LEU A 193 -19.82 3.20 3.35
CA LEU A 193 -18.43 3.08 2.94
C LEU A 193 -18.16 4.13 1.86
N VAL A 194 -17.27 5.07 2.15
CA VAL A 194 -16.78 6.09 1.22
C VAL A 194 -15.37 5.71 0.77
N VAL A 195 -15.18 5.59 -0.53
CA VAL A 195 -13.88 5.32 -1.16
C VAL A 195 -13.41 6.57 -1.87
N ILE A 196 -12.19 7.02 -1.57
CA ILE A 196 -11.60 8.23 -2.14
C ILE A 196 -10.39 7.82 -2.97
N VAL A 197 -10.42 8.15 -4.26
CA VAL A 197 -9.39 7.79 -5.22
C VAL A 197 -8.81 9.06 -5.82
N GLY A 198 -7.51 9.24 -5.71
CA GLY A 198 -6.80 10.35 -6.33
C GLY A 198 -5.45 9.98 -6.91
N GLY A 199 -4.53 10.93 -6.95
CA GLY A 199 -3.19 10.80 -7.53
C GLY A 199 -3.18 11.05 -9.05
N ALA A 200 -2.01 10.90 -9.67
CA ALA A 200 -1.83 11.20 -11.08
C ALA A 200 -2.25 10.05 -12.01
N LYS A 201 -1.91 8.80 -11.66
CA LYS A 201 -2.04 7.64 -12.55
C LYS A 201 -3.14 6.70 -12.10
N ILE A 202 -4.05 6.38 -13.01
CA ILE A 202 -5.14 5.42 -12.77
C ILE A 202 -4.68 3.97 -12.97
N SER A 203 -3.64 3.74 -13.81
CA SER A 203 -3.11 2.40 -14.14
C SER A 203 -2.86 1.52 -12.93
N ASP A 204 -2.31 2.12 -11.88
CA ASP A 204 -1.85 1.39 -10.69
C ASP A 204 -3.03 0.99 -9.78
N LYS A 205 -4.21 1.56 -10.04
CA LYS A 205 -5.39 1.47 -9.17
C LYS A 205 -6.60 0.86 -9.87
N VAL A 206 -6.61 0.67 -11.19
CA VAL A 206 -7.75 0.18 -11.99
C VAL A 206 -8.50 -0.97 -11.28
N GLY A 207 -7.81 -2.08 -10.99
CA GLY A 207 -8.45 -3.25 -10.38
C GLY A 207 -8.95 -2.99 -8.96
N ALA A 208 -8.24 -2.17 -8.17
CA ALA A 208 -8.68 -1.81 -6.83
C ALA A 208 -9.92 -0.90 -6.88
N VAL A 209 -9.93 0.09 -7.78
CA VAL A 209 -11.07 1.00 -8.00
C VAL A 209 -12.29 0.22 -8.46
N GLU A 210 -12.12 -0.70 -9.42
CA GLU A 210 -13.23 -1.50 -9.93
C GLU A 210 -13.90 -2.34 -8.84
N HIS A 211 -13.10 -3.03 -8.02
CA HIS A 211 -13.65 -3.84 -6.94
C HIS A 211 -14.21 -2.98 -5.80
N LEU A 212 -13.49 -1.94 -5.38
CA LEU A 212 -13.95 -1.03 -4.34
C LEU A 212 -15.25 -0.32 -4.75
N ALA A 213 -15.41 0.06 -6.01
CA ALA A 213 -16.65 0.64 -6.51
C ALA A 213 -17.83 -0.33 -6.40
N GLN A 214 -17.63 -1.65 -6.45
CA GLN A 214 -18.73 -2.61 -6.28
C GLN A 214 -19.27 -2.65 -4.85
N ILE A 215 -18.39 -2.44 -3.85
CA ILE A 215 -18.77 -2.55 -2.43
C ILE A 215 -19.05 -1.20 -1.77
N ALA A 216 -18.44 -0.13 -2.27
CA ALA A 216 -18.58 1.23 -1.74
C ALA A 216 -20.02 1.73 -1.89
N ASN A 217 -20.45 2.54 -0.92
CA ASN A 217 -21.67 3.32 -1.08
C ASN A 217 -21.41 4.53 -1.98
N VAL A 218 -20.29 5.22 -1.78
CA VAL A 218 -19.87 6.37 -2.58
C VAL A 218 -18.40 6.24 -2.96
N VAL A 219 -18.07 6.62 -4.20
CA VAL A 219 -16.70 6.76 -4.69
C VAL A 219 -16.45 8.22 -5.03
N LEU A 220 -15.52 8.86 -4.33
CA LEU A 220 -15.05 10.22 -4.59
C LEU A 220 -13.77 10.15 -5.42
N VAL A 221 -13.74 10.81 -6.57
CA VAL A 221 -12.60 10.81 -7.49
C VAL A 221 -11.99 12.21 -7.57
N GLY A 222 -10.68 12.32 -7.33
CA GLY A 222 -9.91 13.55 -7.45
C GLY A 222 -8.56 13.33 -8.14
N GLY A 223 -7.67 14.33 -8.07
CA GLY A 223 -6.35 14.28 -8.69
C GLY A 223 -6.39 14.17 -10.22
N GLY A 224 -5.24 13.87 -10.83
CA GLY A 224 -5.15 13.64 -12.28
C GLY A 224 -5.99 12.45 -12.76
N VAL A 225 -6.30 11.49 -11.88
CA VAL A 225 -7.22 10.38 -12.18
C VAL A 225 -8.61 10.90 -12.60
N ALA A 226 -9.12 11.97 -11.96
CA ALA A 226 -10.44 12.54 -12.24
C ALA A 226 -10.59 13.02 -13.69
N ASN A 227 -9.50 13.43 -14.36
CA ASN A 227 -9.54 13.87 -15.75
C ASN A 227 -10.07 12.78 -16.69
N ASN A 228 -9.83 11.50 -16.39
CA ASN A 228 -10.39 10.39 -17.19
C ASN A 228 -11.92 10.32 -17.06
N PHE A 229 -12.46 10.61 -15.88
CA PHE A 229 -13.91 10.62 -15.64
C PHE A 229 -14.57 11.85 -16.25
N LEU A 230 -13.92 13.00 -16.16
CA LEU A 230 -14.36 14.23 -16.82
C LEU A 230 -14.41 14.05 -18.35
N ALA A 231 -13.33 13.54 -18.96
CA ALA A 231 -13.30 13.25 -20.39
C ALA A 231 -14.36 12.19 -20.78
N ALA A 232 -14.60 11.18 -19.93
CA ALA A 232 -15.60 10.15 -20.18
C ALA A 232 -17.04 10.67 -20.18
N ASP A 233 -17.33 11.74 -19.43
CA ASP A 233 -18.64 12.41 -19.40
C ASP A 233 -18.74 13.57 -20.43
N GLY A 234 -17.70 13.75 -21.24
CA GLY A 234 -17.66 14.72 -22.35
C GLY A 234 -17.18 16.12 -21.97
N PHE A 235 -16.57 16.29 -20.78
CA PHE A 235 -15.92 17.56 -20.42
C PHE A 235 -14.59 17.71 -21.17
N ASP A 236 -14.33 18.92 -21.68
CA ASP A 236 -12.99 19.30 -22.15
C ASP A 236 -12.06 19.39 -20.94
N VAL A 237 -10.96 18.63 -20.96
CA VAL A 237 -9.96 18.61 -19.89
C VAL A 237 -8.74 19.47 -20.23
N ALA A 238 -8.77 20.23 -21.33
CA ALA A 238 -7.67 21.08 -21.80
C ALA A 238 -6.33 20.31 -21.85
N ASN A 239 -5.23 20.89 -21.34
CA ASN A 239 -3.91 20.25 -21.30
C ASN A 239 -3.70 19.38 -20.04
N SER A 240 -4.78 19.02 -19.35
CA SER A 240 -4.67 18.22 -18.12
C SER A 240 -4.17 16.82 -18.40
N TYR A 241 -3.46 16.24 -17.43
CA TYR A 241 -2.87 14.91 -17.59
C TYR A 241 -3.95 13.85 -17.83
N LEU A 242 -3.89 13.20 -18.99
CA LEU A 242 -4.55 11.94 -19.29
C LEU A 242 -3.46 10.90 -19.52
N GLN A 243 -3.56 9.79 -18.79
CA GLN A 243 -2.56 8.74 -18.91
C GLN A 243 -2.72 8.02 -20.26
N ASP A 244 -1.60 7.82 -20.95
CA ASP A 244 -1.57 6.95 -22.13
C ASP A 244 -1.83 5.50 -21.74
N ALA A 245 -2.77 4.87 -22.43
CA ALA A 245 -3.01 3.43 -22.31
C ALA A 245 -1.86 2.63 -22.96
N PRO A 246 -1.49 1.45 -22.41
CA PRO A 246 -0.51 0.59 -23.05
C PRO A 246 -1.02 0.07 -24.41
N VAL A 247 -0.08 -0.35 -25.27
CA VAL A 247 -0.32 -0.63 -26.70
C VAL A 247 -1.37 -1.73 -26.90
N ASP A 248 -1.33 -2.76 -26.06
CA ASP A 248 -2.29 -3.86 -26.02
C ASP A 248 -3.73 -3.38 -25.76
N MET A 249 -3.92 -2.47 -24.79
CA MET A 249 -5.22 -1.86 -24.54
C MET A 249 -5.68 -1.00 -25.72
N LYS A 250 -4.78 -0.19 -26.30
CA LYS A 250 -5.08 0.65 -27.46
C LYS A 250 -5.51 -0.19 -28.67
N GLN A 251 -4.87 -1.33 -28.91
CA GLN A 251 -5.23 -2.28 -29.97
C GLN A 251 -6.61 -2.91 -29.76
N ALA A 252 -7.02 -3.12 -28.51
CA ALA A 252 -8.37 -3.56 -28.15
C ALA A 252 -9.41 -2.42 -28.17
N GLY A 253 -9.06 -1.21 -28.62
CA GLY A 253 -9.93 -0.04 -28.61
C GLY A 253 -10.17 0.55 -27.21
N ASN A 254 -9.43 0.08 -26.21
CA ASN A 254 -9.61 0.46 -24.81
C ASN A 254 -8.57 1.49 -24.37
N ASN A 255 -9.00 2.43 -23.54
CA ASN A 255 -8.11 3.34 -22.81
C ASN A 255 -8.69 3.62 -21.41
N TYR A 256 -8.02 4.47 -20.65
CA TYR A 256 -8.47 4.79 -19.29
C TYR A 256 -9.74 5.66 -19.24
N VAL A 257 -10.02 6.43 -20.30
CA VAL A 257 -11.29 7.16 -20.45
C VAL A 257 -12.44 6.17 -20.68
N HIS A 258 -12.25 5.16 -21.53
CA HIS A 258 -13.22 4.09 -21.73
C HIS A 258 -13.48 3.30 -20.45
N PHE A 259 -12.44 3.00 -19.67
CA PHE A 259 -12.60 2.39 -18.34
C PHE A 259 -13.43 3.25 -17.39
N ALA A 260 -13.16 4.57 -17.32
CA ALA A 260 -13.95 5.49 -16.52
C ALA A 260 -15.41 5.54 -16.98
N GLN A 261 -15.64 5.56 -18.30
CA GLN A 261 -16.98 5.50 -18.91
C GLN A 261 -17.74 4.24 -18.52
N GLN A 262 -17.08 3.07 -18.57
CA GLN A 262 -17.67 1.80 -18.13
C GLN A 262 -18.06 1.82 -16.64
N LEU A 263 -17.20 2.38 -15.77
CA LEU A 263 -17.50 2.51 -14.35
C LEU A 263 -18.69 3.43 -14.08
N ILE A 264 -18.75 4.59 -14.73
CA ILE A 264 -19.89 5.53 -14.63
C ILE A 264 -21.16 4.82 -15.09
N HIS A 265 -21.13 4.18 -16.26
CA HIS A 265 -22.29 3.50 -16.83
C HIS A 265 -22.80 2.36 -15.93
N LYS A 266 -21.90 1.50 -15.44
CA LYS A 266 -22.24 0.37 -14.57
C LYS A 266 -22.91 0.80 -13.27
N ASN A 267 -22.54 1.97 -12.74
CA ASN A 267 -23.07 2.51 -11.48
C ASN A 267 -24.10 3.62 -11.69
N ARG A 268 -24.59 3.85 -12.93
CA ARG A 268 -25.43 5.01 -13.28
C ARG A 268 -26.78 5.04 -12.59
N THR A 269 -27.31 3.89 -12.18
CA THR A 269 -28.60 3.78 -11.47
C THR A 269 -28.42 3.82 -9.96
N GLU A 270 -27.20 3.62 -9.47
CA GLU A 270 -26.89 3.72 -8.07
C GLU A 270 -26.79 5.20 -7.68
N ARG A 271 -27.62 5.58 -6.71
CA ARG A 271 -27.69 6.93 -6.15
C ARG A 271 -27.54 6.85 -4.65
N VAL A 272 -26.95 7.88 -4.07
CA VAL A 272 -26.81 8.04 -2.63
C VAL A 272 -27.52 9.29 -2.20
N LEU A 273 -28.32 9.18 -1.14
CA LEU A 273 -29.02 10.33 -0.58
C LEU A 273 -28.06 11.20 0.20
N LYS A 274 -28.09 12.50 -0.07
CA LYS A 274 -27.57 13.54 0.81
C LYS A 274 -28.76 14.22 1.49
N ASP A 275 -28.70 14.33 2.81
CA ASP A 275 -29.75 14.93 3.65
C ASP A 275 -31.14 14.34 3.38
N ASP A 276 -31.26 13.04 3.11
CA ASP A 276 -32.51 12.31 2.75
C ASP A 276 -33.26 12.79 1.49
N TYR A 277 -32.88 13.92 0.86
CA TYR A 277 -33.64 14.54 -0.23
C TYR A 277 -32.91 14.63 -1.57
N ILE A 278 -31.57 14.64 -1.60
CA ILE A 278 -30.80 14.88 -2.82
C ILE A 278 -30.11 13.59 -3.30
N PRO A 279 -30.56 12.96 -4.39
CA PRO A 279 -29.89 11.78 -4.95
C PRO A 279 -28.62 12.20 -5.70
N LEU A 280 -27.45 11.88 -5.13
CA LEU A 280 -26.15 12.03 -5.77
C LEU A 280 -25.76 10.77 -6.55
N PRO A 281 -25.01 10.88 -7.65
CA PRO A 281 -24.37 9.72 -8.28
C PRO A 281 -23.48 8.96 -7.29
N LYS A 282 -23.41 7.64 -7.42
CA LYS A 282 -22.48 6.81 -6.64
C LYS A 282 -21.01 7.19 -6.87
N ILE A 283 -20.64 7.49 -8.11
CA ILE A 283 -19.30 7.96 -8.47
C ILE A 283 -19.36 9.47 -8.64
N ILE A 284 -18.64 10.20 -7.79
CA ILE A 284 -18.60 11.66 -7.77
C ILE A 284 -17.18 12.11 -8.12
N TYR A 285 -17.04 12.76 -9.26
CA TYR A 285 -15.83 13.46 -9.69
C TYR A 285 -16.03 14.99 -9.59
N PRO A 286 -14.99 15.82 -9.76
CA PRO A 286 -15.06 17.24 -9.44
C PRO A 286 -16.12 18.00 -10.25
N THR A 287 -16.78 18.95 -9.59
CA THR A 287 -17.70 19.93 -10.20
C THR A 287 -17.02 21.27 -10.51
N ASP A 288 -15.86 21.48 -9.89
CA ASP A 288 -14.97 22.60 -10.14
C ASP A 288 -13.53 22.18 -9.84
N VAL A 289 -12.58 22.82 -10.50
CA VAL A 289 -11.16 22.51 -10.40
C VAL A 289 -10.35 23.79 -10.28
N LEU A 290 -9.20 23.69 -9.61
CA LEU A 290 -8.18 24.73 -9.62
C LEU A 290 -7.25 24.48 -10.81
N ALA A 291 -7.23 25.42 -11.76
CA ALA A 291 -6.50 25.30 -13.00
C ALA A 291 -5.38 26.33 -13.12
N ALA A 292 -4.26 25.95 -13.75
CA ALA A 292 -3.17 26.87 -14.08
C ALA A 292 -2.41 26.41 -15.33
N PRO A 293 -1.59 27.27 -15.98
CA PRO A 293 -0.80 26.88 -17.14
C PRO A 293 0.25 25.79 -16.88
N SER A 294 0.74 25.67 -15.63
CA SER A 294 1.70 24.65 -15.22
C SER A 294 1.64 24.40 -13.71
N PRO A 295 2.17 23.26 -13.21
CA PRO A 295 2.29 22.97 -11.77
C PRO A 295 3.15 23.97 -10.99
N THR A 296 4.00 24.74 -11.67
CA THR A 296 4.89 25.75 -11.07
C THR A 296 4.34 27.17 -11.17
N SER A 297 3.14 27.33 -11.75
CA SER A 297 2.52 28.64 -11.95
C SER A 297 2.18 29.30 -10.60
N LYS A 298 2.42 30.61 -10.51
CA LYS A 298 2.06 31.42 -9.33
C LYS A 298 0.61 31.91 -9.34
N THR A 299 -0.03 31.84 -10.50
CA THR A 299 -1.43 32.20 -10.70
C THR A 299 -2.24 30.96 -11.01
N SER A 300 -3.44 30.90 -10.44
CA SER A 300 -4.42 29.85 -10.69
C SER A 300 -5.81 30.48 -10.75
N CYS A 301 -6.74 29.79 -11.39
CA CYS A 301 -8.14 30.19 -11.42
C CYS A 301 -9.03 28.98 -11.14
N VAL A 302 -10.21 29.23 -10.59
CA VAL A 302 -11.24 28.20 -10.43
C VAL A 302 -11.99 28.08 -11.75
N VAL A 303 -12.10 26.86 -12.26
CA VAL A 303 -12.87 26.53 -13.45
C VAL A 303 -14.09 25.72 -12.99
N GLU A 304 -15.28 26.25 -13.25
CA GLU A 304 -16.52 25.50 -13.02
C GLU A 304 -16.76 24.52 -14.17
N LEU A 305 -17.08 23.28 -13.82
CA LEU A 305 -17.36 22.21 -14.77
C LEU A 305 -18.88 22.14 -14.97
N CYS A 306 -19.38 23.07 -15.79
CA CYS A 306 -20.79 23.09 -16.20
C CYS A 306 -21.01 22.01 -17.28
N GLY A 307 -22.05 21.17 -17.13
CA GLY A 307 -22.34 20.05 -18.05
C GLY A 307 -22.53 20.48 -19.51
N GLN A 308 -22.74 19.51 -20.41
CA GLN A 308 -22.63 19.60 -21.89
C GLN A 308 -23.30 20.81 -22.61
N ASN A 309 -24.17 21.58 -21.93
CA ASN A 309 -24.82 22.79 -22.46
C ASN A 309 -24.24 24.12 -21.94
N GLY A 310 -23.26 24.09 -21.04
CA GLY A 310 -22.56 25.28 -20.55
C GLY A 310 -21.31 25.53 -21.36
N SER A 311 -21.30 26.56 -22.21
CA SER A 311 -20.11 26.96 -22.97
C SER A 311 -19.06 27.60 -22.05
N CYS A 312 -18.37 26.82 -21.23
CA CYS A 312 -17.11 27.25 -20.66
C CYS A 312 -16.05 27.12 -21.76
N LYS A 313 -15.84 28.19 -22.53
CA LYS A 313 -14.66 28.30 -23.42
C LYS A 313 -13.42 28.32 -22.55
N GLN A 314 -12.88 27.15 -22.25
CA GLN A 314 -11.65 27.01 -21.48
C GLN A 314 -10.45 27.34 -22.36
N SER A 315 -9.46 28.02 -21.80
CA SER A 315 -8.21 28.27 -22.51
C SER A 315 -7.47 26.94 -22.69
N PRO A 316 -7.07 26.55 -23.92
CA PRO A 316 -6.42 25.26 -24.17
C PRO A 316 -5.06 25.13 -23.46
N LYS A 317 -4.54 26.18 -22.84
CA LYS A 317 -3.26 26.17 -22.14
C LYS A 317 -3.35 25.80 -20.65
N LEU A 318 -4.54 25.59 -20.09
CA LEU A 318 -4.70 25.28 -18.67
C LEU A 318 -4.63 23.78 -18.37
N MET A 319 -4.13 23.46 -17.19
CA MET A 319 -4.11 22.13 -16.59
C MET A 319 -4.92 22.17 -15.30
N TYR A 320 -5.68 21.13 -15.01
CA TYR A 320 -6.38 20.93 -13.74
C TYR A 320 -5.40 20.30 -12.73
N LEU A 321 -5.13 21.02 -11.65
CA LEU A 321 -4.02 20.71 -10.75
C LEU A 321 -4.47 20.45 -9.31
N ASP A 322 -5.69 20.84 -8.94
CA ASP A 322 -6.34 20.49 -7.67
C ASP A 322 -7.86 20.56 -7.81
N ILE A 323 -8.59 20.01 -6.84
CA ILE A 323 -10.06 20.16 -6.78
C ILE A 323 -10.46 21.58 -6.33
N GLY A 324 -11.56 22.09 -6.88
CA GLY A 324 -12.05 23.42 -6.55
C GLY A 324 -12.85 23.49 -5.24
N PRO A 325 -13.14 24.69 -4.74
CA PRO A 325 -13.82 24.90 -3.45
C PRO A 325 -15.22 24.26 -3.35
N LYS A 326 -16.01 24.20 -4.44
CA LYS A 326 -17.33 23.55 -4.42
C LYS A 326 -17.18 22.03 -4.23
N THR A 327 -16.22 21.43 -4.94
CA THR A 327 -15.88 20.01 -4.85
C THR A 327 -15.36 19.67 -3.46
N ILE A 328 -14.47 20.49 -2.89
CA ILE A 328 -13.98 20.31 -1.51
C ILE A 328 -15.14 20.26 -0.52
N ARG A 329 -16.07 21.20 -0.61
CA ARG A 329 -17.24 21.25 0.27
C ARG A 329 -18.10 20.00 0.12
N LEU A 330 -18.40 19.60 -1.12
CA LEU A 330 -19.18 18.39 -1.40
C LEU A 330 -18.53 17.14 -0.81
N PHE A 331 -17.24 16.93 -1.08
CA PHE A 331 -16.50 15.76 -0.61
C PHE A 331 -16.43 15.73 0.91
N ARG A 332 -16.20 16.89 1.56
CA ARG A 332 -16.18 16.99 3.03
C ARG A 332 -17.48 16.51 3.65
N ASP A 333 -18.62 16.96 3.13
CA ASP A 333 -19.93 16.59 3.67
C ASP A 333 -20.17 15.07 3.53
N VAL A 334 -19.78 14.47 2.40
CA VAL A 334 -19.88 13.02 2.20
C VAL A 334 -18.97 12.26 3.18
N ILE A 335 -17.74 12.73 3.40
CA ILE A 335 -16.78 12.09 4.31
C ILE A 335 -17.27 12.12 5.76
N LEU A 336 -17.87 13.23 6.20
CA LEU A 336 -18.34 13.39 7.58
C LEU A 336 -19.54 12.50 7.92
N SER A 337 -20.28 12.02 6.92
CA SER A 337 -21.40 11.06 7.09
C SER A 337 -20.97 9.59 6.99
N ALA A 338 -19.69 9.31 6.74
CA ALA A 338 -19.18 7.96 6.52
C ALA A 338 -19.21 7.09 7.77
N GLY A 339 -19.50 5.80 7.61
CA GLY A 339 -19.21 4.77 8.61
C GLY A 339 -17.80 4.20 8.46
N THR A 340 -17.27 4.20 7.24
CA THR A 340 -15.88 3.82 6.92
C THR A 340 -15.38 4.67 5.75
N VAL A 341 -14.14 5.13 5.82
CA VAL A 341 -13.46 5.85 4.75
C VAL A 341 -12.20 5.10 4.35
N PHE A 342 -12.07 4.81 3.06
CA PHE A 342 -10.79 4.39 2.47
C PHE A 342 -10.27 5.48 1.55
N TRP A 343 -9.04 5.95 1.74
CA TRP A 343 -8.43 6.99 0.91
C TRP A 343 -7.10 6.54 0.31
N ASN A 344 -7.00 6.64 -1.02
CA ASN A 344 -5.79 6.35 -1.77
C ASN A 344 -5.58 7.34 -2.93
N GLY A 345 -4.73 8.33 -2.70
CA GLY A 345 -4.23 9.29 -3.69
C GLY A 345 -4.62 10.74 -3.37
N PRO A 346 -3.67 11.69 -3.44
CA PRO A 346 -3.94 13.12 -3.28
C PRO A 346 -4.99 13.67 -4.26
N MET A 347 -5.61 14.80 -3.92
CA MET A 347 -6.63 15.45 -4.76
C MET A 347 -6.05 16.42 -5.79
N GLY A 348 -4.78 16.76 -5.65
CA GLY A 348 -4.05 17.69 -6.51
C GLY A 348 -2.54 17.45 -6.44
N VAL A 349 -1.77 18.35 -7.04
CA VAL A 349 -0.29 18.36 -6.98
C VAL A 349 0.16 18.89 -5.61
N PHE A 350 -0.04 18.09 -4.58
CA PHE A 350 0.09 18.50 -3.17
C PHE A 350 1.49 18.96 -2.77
N GLU A 351 2.52 18.57 -3.53
CA GLU A 351 3.89 19.01 -3.34
C GLU A 351 4.07 20.52 -3.65
N GLN A 352 3.13 21.09 -4.41
CA GLN A 352 3.12 22.51 -4.76
C GLN A 352 2.16 23.27 -3.83
N PRO A 353 2.62 24.27 -3.06
CA PRO A 353 1.77 25.00 -2.13
C PRO A 353 0.51 25.62 -2.75
N GLY A 354 0.55 25.99 -4.03
CA GLY A 354 -0.60 26.53 -4.76
C GLY A 354 -1.69 25.50 -5.15
N PHE A 355 -1.40 24.20 -5.03
CA PHE A 355 -2.27 23.10 -5.49
C PHE A 355 -2.40 21.97 -4.45
N SER A 356 -2.22 22.30 -3.17
CA SER A 356 -2.27 21.35 -2.05
C SER A 356 -3.54 21.46 -1.19
N GLN A 357 -4.36 22.49 -1.41
CA GLN A 357 -5.50 22.82 -0.57
C GLN A 357 -6.56 21.73 -0.58
N GLY A 358 -6.92 21.19 -1.75
CA GLY A 358 -7.89 20.11 -1.87
C GLY A 358 -7.45 18.87 -1.10
N THR A 359 -6.18 18.47 -1.27
CA THR A 359 -5.60 17.34 -0.51
C THR A 359 -5.64 17.59 0.99
N ALA A 360 -5.27 18.80 1.42
CA ALA A 360 -5.27 19.16 2.84
C ALA A 360 -6.68 19.18 3.46
N GLU A 361 -7.67 19.72 2.75
CA GLU A 361 -9.05 19.76 3.24
C GLU A 361 -9.69 18.37 3.30
N ILE A 362 -9.41 17.49 2.34
CA ILE A 362 -9.82 16.08 2.43
C ILE A 362 -9.15 15.37 3.59
N ALA A 363 -7.83 15.54 3.79
CA ALA A 363 -7.13 14.95 4.93
C ALA A 363 -7.73 15.42 6.28
N LYS A 364 -8.03 16.72 6.41
CA LYS A 364 -8.67 17.30 7.60
C LYS A 364 -10.09 16.79 7.80
N ALA A 365 -10.87 16.60 6.73
CA ALA A 365 -12.21 16.05 6.80
C ALA A 365 -12.19 14.62 7.35
N ILE A 366 -11.28 13.79 6.85
CA ILE A 366 -11.11 12.41 7.30
C ILE A 366 -10.60 12.38 8.74
N ALA A 367 -9.68 13.24 9.13
CA ALA A 367 -9.19 13.33 10.50
C ALA A 367 -10.25 13.82 11.52
N LYS A 368 -11.38 14.37 11.06
CA LYS A 368 -12.49 14.86 11.90
C LYS A 368 -13.69 13.92 11.96
N THR A 369 -13.78 12.93 11.06
CA THR A 369 -14.93 12.02 11.04
C THR A 369 -14.85 11.01 12.19
N SER A 370 -16.00 10.47 12.60
CA SER A 370 -16.10 9.33 13.52
C SER A 370 -16.04 7.98 12.79
N ALA A 371 -15.90 7.99 11.46
CA ALA A 371 -15.78 6.79 10.65
C ALA A 371 -14.51 5.99 11.00
N THR A 372 -14.51 4.70 10.68
CA THR A 372 -13.24 3.95 10.60
C THR A 372 -12.45 4.43 9.37
N THR A 373 -11.21 4.88 9.55
CA THR A 373 -10.39 5.53 8.53
C THR A 373 -9.17 4.70 8.13
N ILE A 374 -9.09 4.36 6.85
CA ILE A 374 -8.01 3.53 6.29
C ILE A 374 -7.34 4.30 5.15
N ILE A 375 -6.04 4.56 5.30
CA ILE A 375 -5.24 5.27 4.31
C ILE A 375 -4.31 4.30 3.60
N GLY A 376 -4.14 4.46 2.29
CA GLY A 376 -3.13 3.72 1.52
C GLY A 376 -2.47 4.56 0.45
N GLY A 377 -1.28 4.13 0.03
CA GLY A 377 -0.52 4.76 -1.05
C GLY A 377 0.52 5.77 -0.54
N GLY A 378 1.74 5.69 -1.09
CA GLY A 378 2.90 6.47 -0.64
C GLY A 378 2.65 7.97 -0.63
N ASP A 379 2.09 8.52 -1.72
CA ASP A 379 1.84 9.96 -1.85
C ASP A 379 0.79 10.46 -0.84
N THR A 380 -0.18 9.62 -0.49
CA THR A 380 -1.20 9.96 0.51
C THR A 380 -0.59 9.99 1.91
N ILE A 381 0.27 9.02 2.20
CA ILE A 381 1.04 8.98 3.45
C ILE A 381 1.96 10.19 3.56
N ALA A 382 2.65 10.54 2.48
CA ALA A 382 3.51 11.73 2.43
C ALA A 382 2.71 13.02 2.70
N ALA A 383 1.53 13.17 2.07
CA ALA A 383 0.67 14.32 2.28
C ALA A 383 0.19 14.45 3.74
N ILE A 384 -0.28 13.37 4.36
CA ILE A 384 -0.75 13.42 5.76
C ILE A 384 0.40 13.63 6.76
N ASN A 385 1.61 13.12 6.46
CA ASN A 385 2.80 13.36 7.27
C ASN A 385 3.19 14.84 7.24
N GLN A 386 3.17 15.49 6.07
CA GLN A 386 3.44 16.93 5.94
C GLN A 386 2.44 17.78 6.73
N LEU A 387 1.21 17.30 6.87
CA LEU A 387 0.14 17.97 7.63
C LEU A 387 0.15 17.63 9.13
N GLY A 388 1.02 16.71 9.58
CA GLY A 388 1.05 16.26 10.97
C GLY A 388 -0.21 15.51 11.42
N LEU A 389 -0.92 14.86 10.49
CA LEU A 389 -2.23 14.22 10.77
C LEU A 389 -2.14 12.70 10.94
N THR A 390 -0.97 12.08 10.82
CA THR A 390 -0.79 10.62 10.77
C THR A 390 -1.45 9.88 11.93
N GLN A 391 -1.37 10.43 13.14
CA GLN A 391 -1.94 9.84 14.37
C GLN A 391 -3.47 9.97 14.47
N ARG A 392 -4.13 10.65 13.51
CA ARG A 392 -5.59 10.83 13.48
C ARG A 392 -6.31 9.76 12.67
N PHE A 393 -5.58 8.86 12.01
CA PHE A 393 -6.16 7.81 11.18
C PHE A 393 -6.08 6.47 11.91
N ASP A 394 -7.14 5.65 11.81
CA ASP A 394 -7.19 4.35 12.49
C ASP A 394 -6.18 3.35 11.90
N TYR A 395 -5.93 3.44 10.60
CA TYR A 395 -4.96 2.57 9.94
C TYR A 395 -4.28 3.22 8.73
N VAL A 396 -2.95 3.08 8.67
CA VAL A 396 -2.11 3.55 7.56
C VAL A 396 -1.38 2.36 6.91
N SER A 397 -1.82 2.00 5.71
CA SER A 397 -1.24 0.91 4.91
C SER A 397 0.01 1.38 4.15
N ALA A 398 1.18 0.99 4.65
CA ALA A 398 2.47 1.22 3.97
C ALA A 398 2.75 0.19 2.86
N ALA A 399 1.77 -0.66 2.53
CA ALA A 399 1.96 -1.81 1.66
C ALA A 399 1.85 -1.50 0.16
N GLY A 400 1.44 -0.28 -0.20
CA GLY A 400 1.43 0.22 -1.57
C GLY A 400 0.73 -0.74 -2.54
N GLY A 401 1.49 -1.22 -3.53
CA GLY A 401 0.97 -2.13 -4.56
C GLY A 401 0.41 -3.45 -4.02
N ALA A 402 0.88 -3.95 -2.87
CA ALA A 402 0.31 -5.16 -2.28
C ALA A 402 -1.11 -4.94 -1.75
N ALA A 403 -1.34 -3.83 -1.05
CA ALA A 403 -2.67 -3.45 -0.60
C ALA A 403 -3.62 -3.24 -1.77
N LEU A 404 -3.19 -2.55 -2.83
CA LEU A 404 -3.99 -2.37 -4.04
C LEU A 404 -4.32 -3.69 -4.73
N ALA A 405 -3.36 -4.61 -4.85
CA ALA A 405 -3.59 -5.94 -5.42
C ALA A 405 -4.58 -6.75 -4.55
N PHE A 406 -4.47 -6.67 -3.23
CA PHE A 406 -5.40 -7.31 -2.30
C PHE A 406 -6.82 -6.74 -2.44
N LEU A 407 -6.95 -5.41 -2.46
CA LEU A 407 -8.22 -4.70 -2.64
C LEU A 407 -8.85 -4.96 -4.01
N ALA A 408 -8.04 -5.24 -5.03
CA ALA A 408 -8.52 -5.72 -6.33
C ALA A 408 -9.09 -7.16 -6.30
N GLY A 409 -9.20 -7.79 -5.13
CA GLY A 409 -9.71 -9.15 -4.97
C GLY A 409 -8.71 -10.25 -5.34
N LYS A 410 -7.44 -9.89 -5.61
CA LYS A 410 -6.43 -10.88 -6.00
C LYS A 410 -5.96 -11.66 -4.77
N THR A 411 -5.80 -12.96 -4.95
CA THR A 411 -5.08 -13.79 -3.96
C THR A 411 -3.59 -13.49 -4.07
N LEU A 412 -3.00 -12.93 -3.02
CA LEU A 412 -1.57 -12.60 -3.00
C LEU A 412 -0.71 -13.87 -2.79
N PRO A 413 0.33 -14.11 -3.61
CA PRO A 413 1.19 -15.28 -3.50
C PRO A 413 1.82 -15.46 -2.11
N GLY A 414 2.22 -14.38 -1.44
CA GLY A 414 2.82 -14.42 -0.10
C GLY A 414 1.82 -14.58 1.06
N VAL A 415 0.52 -14.37 0.81
CA VAL A 415 -0.54 -14.62 1.81
C VAL A 415 -0.99 -16.07 1.76
N LYS A 416 -1.06 -16.66 0.56
CA LYS A 416 -1.59 -18.01 0.32
C LYS A 416 -0.98 -19.10 1.23
N PRO A 417 0.35 -19.18 1.46
CA PRO A 417 0.95 -20.20 2.32
C PRO A 417 0.59 -20.06 3.80
N LEU A 418 0.08 -18.88 4.21
CA LEU A 418 -0.20 -18.53 5.59
C LEU A 418 -1.67 -18.73 5.95
N VAL A 419 -2.56 -18.98 4.98
CA VAL A 419 -3.99 -19.14 5.24
C VAL A 419 -4.26 -20.46 5.97
N VAL A 420 -5.05 -20.40 7.03
CA VAL A 420 -5.55 -21.61 7.71
C VAL A 420 -6.71 -22.18 6.90
N ASN A 421 -6.47 -23.29 6.21
CA ASN A 421 -7.56 -24.05 5.60
C ASN A 421 -8.35 -24.73 6.72
N CYS A 422 -9.53 -24.20 7.04
CA CYS A 422 -10.49 -24.94 7.86
C CYS A 422 -10.95 -26.15 7.04
N ILE A 423 -10.28 -27.29 7.20
CA ILE A 423 -10.85 -28.57 6.82
C ILE A 423 -12.09 -28.71 7.70
N LYS A 424 -13.29 -28.59 7.12
CA LYS A 424 -14.50 -29.10 7.75
C LYS A 424 -14.22 -30.57 7.98
N SER A 425 -13.98 -30.96 9.24
CA SER A 425 -13.89 -32.35 9.65
C SER A 425 -15.13 -33.06 9.11
N LYS A 426 -14.96 -33.89 8.07
CA LYS A 426 -15.99 -34.84 7.67
C LYS A 426 -16.26 -35.67 8.92
N LYS A 427 -17.44 -35.49 9.53
CA LYS A 427 -17.97 -36.47 10.47
C LYS A 427 -17.94 -37.80 9.72
N ILE A 428 -17.04 -38.69 10.12
CA ILE A 428 -17.16 -40.11 9.82
C ILE A 428 -18.42 -40.51 10.57
N VAL A 429 -19.53 -40.62 9.84
CA VAL A 429 -20.71 -41.33 10.33
C VAL A 429 -20.35 -42.79 10.17
N SER A 430 -19.93 -43.41 11.27
CA SER A 430 -19.94 -44.86 11.40
C SER A 430 -21.40 -45.32 11.31
N ILE A 431 -21.69 -46.12 10.29
CA ILE A 431 -22.84 -47.03 10.26
C ILE A 431 -22.29 -48.41 10.57
#